data_AF-A0A3D9H6K7-F1
#
_entry.id   AF-A0A3D9H6K7-F1
#
_cell.length_a   1.000
_cell.length_b   1.000
_cell.length_c   1.000
_cell.angle_alpha   90.00
_cell.angle_beta   90.00
_cell.angle_gamma   90.00
#
_symmetry.space_group_name_H-M   'P 1'
#
loop_
_entity.id
_entity.type
_entity.pdbx_description
1 polymer ?
#
loop_
_entity_poly.entity_id
_entity_poly.type
_entity_poly.pdbx_seq_one_letter_code
_entity_poly.pdbx_strand_id
1 'polypeptide(L)'
;MKTEIFRKNKTALFLLWGLLLLSSVPSAYADHILPAAEGPVILTVTGNLQQTTDGHQALLDLALLESIGLTTIVTTTPWHQGRVKFEGVLVRDLMAHLGVAGRMATVGALNQYQADTPVADFLDHDVILALKANGNYLSVRDKGPVFIIYPFDRDENLRNETYFARSVWQVNSMRFFGDGAILHNEKHWWNMETILLAAVAAAIVLLAVFLFLSRARKS
;
A
#
# COMPACT_ATOMS: atom_id res chain seq x y z
N MET A 1 -18.99 21.23 -79.40
CA MET A 1 -18.39 22.57 -79.28
C MET A 1 -18.41 22.97 -77.81
N LYS A 2 -17.21 23.18 -77.21
CA LYS A 2 -16.83 23.91 -75.97
C LYS A 2 -17.99 24.37 -75.04
N THR A 3 -17.97 24.23 -73.71
CA THR A 3 -16.95 24.58 -72.68
C THR A 3 -17.58 24.18 -71.32
N GLU A 4 -16.96 23.37 -70.45
CA GLU A 4 -16.07 23.77 -69.34
C GLU A 4 -16.71 24.68 -68.25
N ILE A 5 -16.53 24.28 -66.98
CA ILE A 5 -16.48 25.09 -65.74
C ILE A 5 -17.79 25.20 -64.92
N PHE A 6 -17.93 24.34 -63.90
CA PHE A 6 -17.82 24.85 -62.52
C PHE A 6 -17.28 23.81 -61.54
N ARG A 7 -16.38 24.31 -60.72
CA ARG A 7 -15.34 23.65 -59.96
C ARG A 7 -15.77 23.52 -58.51
N LYS A 8 -15.52 22.34 -57.92
CA LYS A 8 -15.27 22.02 -56.50
C LYS A 8 -16.19 22.67 -55.44
N ASN A 9 -16.82 21.83 -54.62
CA ASN A 9 -16.78 21.94 -53.15
C ASN A 9 -17.26 20.63 -52.51
N LYS A 10 -16.39 19.61 -52.47
CA LYS A 10 -16.61 18.39 -51.66
C LYS A 10 -15.98 18.49 -50.26
N THR A 11 -15.44 19.65 -49.89
CA THR A 11 -14.74 19.87 -48.62
C THR A 11 -15.63 20.35 -47.48
N ALA A 12 -16.90 20.65 -47.74
CA ALA A 12 -17.82 21.18 -46.72
C ALA A 12 -18.54 20.10 -45.88
N LEU A 13 -18.36 18.81 -46.18
CA LEU A 13 -19.10 17.72 -45.53
C LEU A 13 -18.24 16.83 -44.61
N PHE A 14 -17.12 17.35 -44.09
CA PHE A 14 -16.30 16.66 -43.08
C PHE A 14 -16.14 17.45 -41.78
N LEU A 15 -16.75 18.64 -41.67
CA LEU A 15 -16.67 19.51 -40.49
C LEU A 15 -17.85 19.32 -39.51
N LEU A 16 -18.49 18.15 -39.53
CA LEU A 16 -19.65 17.82 -38.69
C LEU A 16 -19.57 16.39 -38.12
N TRP A 17 -18.35 15.88 -37.95
CA TRP A 17 -18.02 14.63 -37.23
C TRP A 17 -16.94 14.84 -36.16
N GLY A 18 -16.65 16.10 -35.82
CA GLY A 18 -15.66 16.49 -34.83
C GLY A 18 -16.27 17.23 -33.64
N LEU A 19 -17.50 16.86 -33.24
CA LEU A 19 -18.21 17.49 -32.14
C LEU A 19 -18.47 16.44 -31.03
N LEU A 20 -17.80 16.65 -29.90
CA LEU A 20 -18.06 16.03 -28.59
C LEU A 20 -17.80 14.52 -28.43
N LEU A 21 -16.52 14.14 -28.50
CA LEU A 21 -15.95 13.21 -27.52
C LEU A 21 -15.18 14.01 -26.48
N LEU A 22 -15.88 14.85 -25.73
CA LEU A 22 -15.45 15.23 -24.39
C LEU A 22 -15.79 14.02 -23.51
N SER A 23 -15.03 12.93 -23.68
CA SER A 23 -14.98 11.88 -22.68
C SER A 23 -14.42 12.56 -21.43
N SER A 24 -15.33 12.96 -20.55
CA SER A 24 -15.05 13.21 -19.15
C SER A 24 -14.26 12.01 -18.67
N VAL A 25 -12.93 12.13 -18.65
CA VAL A 25 -12.09 11.24 -17.85
C VAL A 25 -12.60 11.47 -16.45
N PRO A 26 -13.27 10.49 -15.80
CA PRO A 26 -13.50 10.61 -14.38
C PRO A 26 -12.09 10.72 -13.81
N SER A 27 -11.73 11.90 -13.32
CA SER A 27 -10.54 12.04 -12.50
C SER A 27 -10.86 11.23 -11.25
N ALA A 28 -10.56 9.95 -11.30
CA ALA A 28 -10.49 9.10 -10.14
C ALA A 28 -9.29 9.61 -9.33
N TYR A 29 -9.48 10.73 -8.65
CA TYR A 29 -8.98 10.85 -7.30
C TYR A 29 -9.74 9.75 -6.55
N ALA A 30 -9.25 8.52 -6.67
CA ALA A 30 -9.61 7.49 -5.72
C ALA A 30 -9.09 8.05 -4.41
N ASP A 31 -9.97 8.68 -3.64
CA ASP A 31 -9.67 9.00 -2.27
C ASP A 31 -9.18 7.69 -1.65
N HIS A 32 -7.94 7.71 -1.18
CA HIS A 32 -7.23 6.60 -0.56
C HIS A 32 -7.86 6.32 0.83
N ILE A 33 -9.13 5.93 0.81
CA ILE A 33 -9.99 5.76 1.96
C ILE A 33 -10.12 4.28 2.26
N LEU A 34 -9.63 3.90 3.43
CA LEU A 34 -9.91 2.59 4.01
C LEU A 34 -11.40 2.48 4.30
N PRO A 35 -12.01 1.29 4.11
CA PRO A 35 -13.37 1.06 4.58
C PRO A 35 -13.46 1.38 6.08
N ALA A 36 -14.61 1.90 6.48
CA ALA A 36 -14.88 2.14 7.90
C ALA A 36 -14.86 0.80 8.66
N ALA A 37 -14.29 0.80 9.86
CA ALA A 37 -14.34 -0.33 10.76
C ALA A 37 -15.81 -0.70 11.06
N GLU A 38 -16.14 -1.98 10.91
CA GLU A 38 -17.47 -2.53 11.22
C GLU A 38 -17.56 -2.97 12.68
N GLY A 39 -16.40 -3.31 13.28
CA GLY A 39 -16.26 -3.71 14.67
C GLY A 39 -15.59 -2.66 15.56
N PRO A 40 -15.28 -3.01 16.82
CA PRO A 40 -14.49 -2.17 17.70
C PRO A 40 -13.11 -1.91 17.09
N VAL A 41 -12.70 -0.64 17.03
CA VAL A 41 -11.34 -0.26 16.64
C VAL A 41 -10.37 -0.79 17.69
N ILE A 42 -9.42 -1.62 17.26
CA ILE A 42 -8.40 -2.19 18.13
C ILE A 42 -7.01 -1.63 17.86
N LEU A 43 -6.80 -0.98 16.71
CA LEU A 43 -5.56 -0.30 16.37
C LEU A 43 -5.84 1.00 15.61
N THR A 44 -5.28 2.09 16.11
CA THR A 44 -5.24 3.38 15.41
C THR A 44 -3.83 3.65 14.88
N VAL A 45 -3.70 3.83 13.57
CA VAL A 45 -2.42 4.19 12.95
C VAL A 45 -2.46 5.65 12.50
N THR A 46 -1.41 6.40 12.79
CA THR A 46 -1.29 7.83 12.45
C THR A 46 0.09 8.16 11.89
N GLY A 47 0.22 9.37 11.36
CA GLY A 47 1.50 9.89 10.86
C GLY A 47 1.49 9.97 9.34
N ASN A 48 2.63 9.65 8.72
CA ASN A 48 2.79 9.74 7.27
C ASN A 48 2.22 8.47 6.60
N LEU A 49 0.90 8.51 6.32
CA LEU A 49 0.10 7.43 5.74
C LEU A 49 -0.48 7.87 4.39
N GLN A 50 -0.70 6.92 3.48
CA GLN A 50 -1.47 7.17 2.25
C GLN A 50 -2.92 6.70 2.38
N GLN A 51 -3.14 5.51 2.95
CA GLN A 51 -4.49 4.98 3.18
C GLN A 51 -4.95 5.38 4.58
N THR A 52 -6.08 6.09 4.66
CA THR A 52 -6.66 6.57 5.93
C THR A 52 -8.16 6.30 5.96
N THR A 53 -8.77 6.26 7.14
CA THR A 53 -10.22 6.12 7.29
C THR A 53 -10.93 7.48 7.17
N ASP A 54 -10.30 8.55 7.65
CA ASP A 54 -10.90 9.89 7.78
C ASP A 54 -10.03 11.03 7.21
N GLY A 55 -9.00 10.70 6.43
CA GLY A 55 -8.02 11.66 5.90
C GLY A 55 -6.82 11.93 6.83
N HIS A 56 -6.84 11.43 8.08
CA HIS A 56 -5.79 11.69 9.06
C HIS A 56 -5.20 10.43 9.70
N GLN A 57 -6.03 9.40 9.89
CA GLN A 57 -5.65 8.20 10.62
C GLN A 57 -6.29 6.97 9.99
N ALA A 58 -5.65 5.81 10.14
CA ALA A 58 -6.26 4.53 9.83
C ALA A 58 -6.83 3.92 11.11
N LEU A 59 -8.14 3.68 11.12
CA LEU A 59 -8.86 3.04 12.22
C LEU A 59 -9.14 1.59 11.83
N LEU A 60 -8.47 0.67 12.51
CA LEU A 60 -8.48 -0.74 12.14
C LEU A 60 -9.17 -1.55 13.23
N ASP A 61 -10.22 -2.27 12.83
CA ASP A 61 -10.80 -3.33 13.64
C ASP A 61 -10.08 -4.67 13.38
N LEU A 62 -10.57 -5.72 14.05
CA LEU A 62 -10.03 -7.06 13.91
C LEU A 62 -10.13 -7.60 12.48
N ALA A 63 -11.28 -7.39 11.81
CA ALA A 63 -11.53 -7.94 10.48
C ALA A 63 -10.62 -7.29 9.43
N LEU A 64 -10.41 -5.97 9.53
CA LEU A 64 -9.50 -5.23 8.67
C LEU A 64 -8.06 -5.70 8.86
N LEU A 65 -7.60 -5.89 10.09
CA LEU A 65 -6.27 -6.45 10.35
C LEU A 65 -6.14 -7.86 9.76
N GLU A 66 -7.09 -8.76 10.01
CA GLU A 66 -7.05 -10.11 9.44
C GLU A 66 -7.07 -10.11 7.90
N SER A 67 -7.74 -9.14 7.27
CA SER A 67 -7.81 -9.00 5.81
C SER A 67 -6.47 -8.66 5.14
N ILE A 68 -5.52 -8.06 5.89
CA ILE A 68 -4.16 -7.78 5.39
C ILE A 68 -3.37 -9.08 5.20
N GLY A 69 -3.68 -10.10 6.01
CA GLY A 69 -3.05 -11.42 5.96
C GLY A 69 -2.41 -11.81 7.29
N LEU A 70 -2.64 -13.06 7.69
CA LEU A 70 -2.10 -13.62 8.93
C LEU A 70 -0.83 -14.43 8.69
N THR A 71 0.18 -14.16 9.50
CA THR A 71 1.43 -14.90 9.61
C THR A 71 1.49 -15.61 10.96
N THR A 72 2.00 -16.84 10.96
CA THR A 72 2.23 -17.63 12.17
C THR A 72 3.70 -17.59 12.57
N ILE A 73 3.99 -17.34 13.85
CA ILE A 73 5.33 -17.43 14.44
C ILE A 73 5.29 -18.34 15.66
N VAL A 74 6.28 -19.21 15.81
CA VAL A 74 6.45 -20.06 17.00
C VAL A 74 7.76 -19.70 17.70
N THR A 75 7.67 -18.98 18.82
CA THR A 75 8.85 -18.48 19.54
C THR A 75 8.70 -18.61 21.05
N THR A 76 9.82 -18.73 21.78
CA THR A 76 9.84 -18.48 23.22
C THR A 76 9.78 -16.98 23.49
N THR A 77 9.18 -16.60 24.62
CA THR A 77 9.13 -15.21 25.09
C THR A 77 9.41 -15.19 26.59
N PRO A 78 9.93 -14.09 27.16
CA PRO A 78 10.20 -14.02 28.60
C PRO A 78 8.93 -14.02 29.46
N TRP A 79 7.74 -13.85 28.87
CA TRP A 79 6.46 -13.73 29.60
C TRP A 79 5.61 -15.01 29.55
N HIS A 80 6.06 -16.05 28.85
CA HIS A 80 5.34 -17.32 28.74
C HIS A 80 6.27 -18.48 29.08
N GLN A 81 5.67 -19.58 29.57
CA GLN A 81 6.40 -20.83 29.73
C GLN A 81 6.44 -21.58 28.40
N GLY A 82 7.65 -21.91 27.94
CA GLY A 82 7.85 -22.65 26.69
C GLY A 82 7.64 -21.82 25.42
N ARG A 83 7.46 -22.51 24.29
CA ARG A 83 7.20 -21.90 22.98
C ARG A 83 5.72 -21.63 22.82
N VAL A 84 5.38 -20.48 22.25
CA VAL A 84 4.00 -20.07 21.97
C VAL A 84 3.83 -19.91 20.46
N LYS A 85 2.69 -20.39 19.93
CA LYS A 85 2.28 -20.15 18.55
C LYS A 85 1.47 -18.85 18.50
N PHE A 86 2.06 -17.79 17.95
CA PHE A 86 1.37 -16.53 17.71
C PHE A 86 0.88 -16.45 16.27
N GLU A 87 -0.27 -15.83 16.06
CA GLU A 87 -0.82 -15.56 14.73
C GLU A 87 -1.25 -14.10 14.66
N GLY A 88 -0.85 -13.40 13.60
CA GLY A 88 -1.04 -11.95 13.50
C GLY A 88 -0.56 -11.38 12.17
N VAL A 89 -0.67 -10.06 12.03
CA VAL A 89 -0.28 -9.34 10.81
C VAL A 89 1.18 -8.94 10.90
N LEU A 90 1.97 -9.15 9.85
CA LEU A 90 3.34 -8.62 9.80
C LEU A 90 3.29 -7.09 9.78
N VAL A 91 4.09 -6.42 10.61
CA VAL A 91 4.08 -4.95 10.68
C VAL A 91 4.48 -4.34 9.34
N ARG A 92 5.44 -4.93 8.61
CA ARG A 92 5.80 -4.51 7.24
C ARG A 92 4.64 -4.61 6.24
N ASP A 93 3.75 -5.59 6.39
CA ASP A 93 2.61 -5.77 5.48
C ASP A 93 1.52 -4.77 5.81
N LEU A 94 1.28 -4.48 7.10
CA LEU A 94 0.45 -3.35 7.54
C LEU A 94 0.98 -2.04 6.98
N MET A 95 2.30 -1.80 7.07
CA MET A 95 2.91 -0.58 6.56
C MET A 95 2.75 -0.44 5.04
N ALA A 96 2.94 -1.53 4.29
CA ALA A 96 2.72 -1.55 2.85
C ALA A 96 1.24 -1.30 2.50
N HIS A 97 0.33 -1.93 3.24
CA HIS A 97 -1.13 -1.76 3.07
C HIS A 97 -1.56 -0.30 3.29
N LEU A 98 -0.99 0.37 4.29
CA LEU A 98 -1.31 1.76 4.62
C LEU A 98 -0.51 2.79 3.81
N GLY A 99 0.47 2.36 3.01
CA GLY A 99 1.41 3.24 2.33
C GLY A 99 2.22 4.12 3.30
N VAL A 100 2.64 3.55 4.43
CA VAL A 100 3.40 4.25 5.47
C VAL A 100 4.75 4.72 4.91
N ALA A 101 5.14 5.94 5.27
CA ALA A 101 6.51 6.44 5.19
C ALA A 101 7.00 6.82 6.60
N GLY A 102 8.27 6.55 6.90
CA GLY A 102 8.82 6.89 8.20
C GLY A 102 10.13 6.19 8.48
N ARG A 103 10.87 6.70 9.47
CA ARG A 103 12.07 6.06 10.01
C ARG A 103 11.85 5.48 11.40
N MET A 104 10.87 6.01 12.12
CA MET A 104 10.53 5.64 13.49
C MET A 104 9.03 5.42 13.61
N ALA A 105 8.65 4.57 14.56
CA ALA A 105 7.27 4.43 15.03
C ALA A 105 7.24 4.52 16.55
N THR A 106 6.30 5.30 17.10
CA THR A 106 5.92 5.18 18.51
C THR A 106 4.78 4.18 18.59
N VAL A 107 4.99 3.06 19.30
CA VAL A 107 3.95 2.04 19.55
C VAL A 107 3.38 2.26 20.94
N GLY A 108 2.07 2.50 21.03
CA GLY A 108 1.37 2.79 22.28
C GLY A 108 0.40 1.69 22.70
N ALA A 109 0.23 1.53 24.01
CA ALA A 109 -0.63 0.53 24.63
C ALA A 109 -1.77 1.12 25.47
N LEU A 110 -2.79 0.30 25.75
CA LEU A 110 -3.93 0.64 26.60
C LEU A 110 -3.52 1.10 28.02
N ASN A 111 -2.41 0.59 28.53
CA ASN A 111 -1.85 0.95 29.84
C ASN A 111 -0.92 2.18 29.79
N GLN A 112 -0.97 2.96 28.72
CA GLN A 112 -0.13 4.15 28.49
C GLN A 112 1.37 3.88 28.32
N TYR A 113 1.79 2.61 28.25
CA TYR A 113 3.16 2.29 27.86
C TYR A 113 3.39 2.68 26.39
N GLN A 114 4.60 3.18 26.11
CA GLN A 114 5.03 3.51 24.75
C GLN A 114 6.46 3.04 24.53
N ALA A 115 6.74 2.56 23.32
CA ALA A 115 8.09 2.23 22.88
C ALA A 115 8.35 2.83 21.49
N ASP A 116 9.45 3.58 21.38
CA ASP A 116 9.95 4.03 20.08
C ASP A 116 10.75 2.90 19.41
N THR A 117 10.32 2.57 18.20
CA THR A 117 10.82 1.45 17.41
C THR A 117 11.29 1.96 16.05
N PRO A 118 12.54 1.71 15.64
CA PRO A 118 12.99 1.97 14.28
C PRO A 118 12.13 1.20 13.29
N VAL A 119 11.76 1.82 12.18
CA VAL A 119 11.05 1.13 11.08
C VAL A 119 11.88 -0.04 10.54
N ALA A 120 13.21 0.06 10.59
CA ALA A 120 14.13 -1.02 10.22
C ALA A 120 13.83 -2.32 10.99
N ASP A 121 13.47 -2.25 12.28
CA ASP A 121 13.13 -3.45 13.06
C ASP A 121 11.97 -4.22 12.40
N PHE A 122 10.96 -3.53 11.85
CA PHE A 122 9.81 -4.15 11.20
C PHE A 122 10.10 -4.70 9.80
N LEU A 123 11.13 -4.16 9.14
CA LEU A 123 11.54 -4.58 7.80
C LEU A 123 12.52 -5.76 7.86
N ASP A 124 13.48 -5.69 8.78
CA ASP A 124 14.58 -6.65 8.91
C ASP A 124 14.18 -7.87 9.73
N HIS A 125 13.15 -7.75 10.58
CA HIS A 125 12.63 -8.84 11.39
C HIS A 125 11.16 -9.11 11.05
N ASP A 126 10.75 -10.38 11.11
CA ASP A 126 9.35 -10.78 10.93
C ASP A 126 8.52 -10.41 12.17
N VAL A 127 8.45 -9.12 12.49
CA VAL A 127 7.67 -8.62 13.64
C VAL A 127 6.19 -8.69 13.29
N ILE A 128 5.39 -9.30 14.17
CA ILE A 128 3.95 -9.39 14.00
C ILE A 128 3.19 -8.59 15.06
N LEU A 129 2.07 -8.04 14.65
CA LEU A 129 0.95 -7.65 15.50
C LEU A 129 0.14 -8.92 15.79
N ALA A 130 0.54 -9.67 16.82
CA ALA A 130 -0.14 -10.91 17.21
C ALA A 130 -1.56 -10.60 17.70
N LEU A 131 -2.52 -11.30 17.12
CA LEU A 131 -3.95 -11.26 17.46
C LEU A 131 -4.38 -12.52 18.22
N LYS A 132 -3.67 -13.64 18.00
CA LYS A 132 -3.92 -14.93 18.64
C LYS A 132 -2.66 -15.48 19.28
N ALA A 133 -2.84 -16.23 20.36
CA ALA A 133 -1.84 -17.13 20.92
C ALA A 133 -2.43 -18.52 21.13
N ASN A 134 -1.73 -19.54 20.66
CA ASN A 134 -2.13 -20.94 20.74
C ASN A 134 -3.58 -21.18 20.24
N GLY A 135 -3.94 -20.53 19.13
CA GLY A 135 -5.24 -20.66 18.47
C GLY A 135 -6.37 -19.79 19.06
N ASN A 136 -6.14 -19.10 20.17
CA ASN A 136 -7.17 -18.25 20.81
C ASN A 136 -6.86 -16.77 20.61
N TYR A 137 -7.88 -15.95 20.37
CA TYR A 137 -7.72 -14.49 20.36
C TYR A 137 -7.24 -13.97 21.72
N LEU A 138 -6.32 -13.01 21.68
CA LEU A 138 -5.77 -12.41 22.89
C LEU A 138 -6.81 -11.51 23.56
N SER A 139 -7.18 -11.83 24.80
CA SER A 139 -8.00 -10.94 25.62
C SER A 139 -7.15 -9.82 26.22
N VAL A 140 -7.76 -8.74 26.69
CA VAL A 140 -7.03 -7.67 27.42
C VAL A 140 -6.26 -8.24 28.63
N ARG A 141 -6.85 -9.20 29.36
CA ARG A 141 -6.20 -9.86 30.49
C ARG A 141 -5.00 -10.70 30.06
N ASP A 142 -5.04 -11.20 28.83
CA ASP A 142 -4.00 -12.03 28.21
C ASP A 142 -3.17 -11.23 27.21
N LYS A 143 -2.83 -9.97 27.53
CA LYS A 143 -1.90 -9.11 26.76
C LYS A 143 -2.41 -8.65 25.38
N GLY A 144 -3.69 -8.87 25.07
CA GLY A 144 -4.36 -8.42 23.85
C GLY A 144 -5.00 -7.03 23.94
N PRO A 145 -5.75 -6.59 22.90
CA PRO A 145 -6.13 -7.37 21.72
C PRO A 145 -4.99 -7.56 20.70
N VAL A 146 -3.94 -6.75 20.80
CA VAL A 146 -2.77 -6.79 19.91
C VAL A 146 -1.48 -6.83 20.74
N PHE A 147 -0.55 -7.70 20.36
CA PHE A 147 0.76 -7.83 21.01
C PHE A 147 1.87 -7.84 19.95
N ILE A 148 2.84 -6.91 20.02
CA ILE A 148 4.05 -6.97 19.19
C ILE A 148 4.90 -8.16 19.60
N ILE A 149 5.16 -9.06 18.65
CA ILE A 149 6.02 -10.23 18.85
C ILE A 149 7.16 -10.19 17.84
N TYR A 150 8.38 -10.18 18.37
CA TYR A 150 9.60 -10.48 17.62
C TYR A 150 9.84 -12.00 17.57
N PRO A 151 10.41 -12.54 16.49
CA PRO A 151 10.75 -13.96 16.39
C PRO A 151 12.04 -14.27 17.16
N PHE A 152 12.02 -14.20 18.50
CA PHE A 152 13.19 -14.33 19.37
C PHE A 152 14.01 -15.61 19.20
N ASP A 153 13.38 -16.70 18.74
CA ASP A 153 14.07 -17.98 18.50
C ASP A 153 14.78 -18.03 17.12
N ARG A 154 14.55 -17.03 16.24
CA ARG A 154 15.18 -16.96 14.91
C ARG A 154 16.58 -16.36 14.97
N ASP A 155 16.81 -15.43 15.88
CA ASP A 155 18.09 -14.73 16.06
C ASP A 155 18.31 -14.43 17.54
N GLU A 156 19.41 -14.95 18.10
CA GLU A 156 19.77 -14.74 19.50
C GLU A 156 20.02 -13.27 19.84
N ASN A 157 20.41 -12.45 18.86
CA ASN A 157 20.58 -11.01 19.05
C ASN A 157 19.28 -10.31 19.40
N LEU A 158 18.12 -10.89 19.07
CA LEU A 158 16.81 -10.36 19.46
C LEU A 158 16.52 -10.57 20.95
N ARG A 159 17.27 -11.43 21.67
CA ARG A 159 17.01 -11.79 23.06
C ARG A 159 17.67 -10.84 24.04
N ASN A 160 17.34 -9.55 23.94
CA ASN A 160 17.85 -8.51 24.82
C ASN A 160 16.75 -7.53 25.24
N GLU A 161 17.05 -6.71 26.26
CA GLU A 161 16.11 -5.77 26.86
C GLU A 161 15.49 -4.78 25.87
N THR A 162 16.21 -4.41 24.79
CA THR A 162 15.70 -3.47 23.78
C THR A 162 14.50 -4.05 23.05
N TYR A 163 14.62 -5.27 22.52
CA TYR A 163 13.52 -5.91 21.79
C TYR A 163 12.42 -6.42 22.73
N PHE A 164 12.76 -6.78 23.97
CA PHE A 164 11.76 -7.06 25.00
C PHE A 164 10.92 -5.82 25.33
N ALA A 165 11.54 -4.65 25.47
CA ALA A 165 10.83 -3.39 25.70
C ALA A 165 9.96 -2.99 24.49
N ARG A 166 10.45 -3.23 23.26
CA ARG A 166 9.70 -2.96 22.02
C ARG A 166 8.58 -3.96 21.74
N SER A 167 8.53 -5.08 22.46
CA SER A 167 7.44 -6.05 22.39
C SER A 167 6.27 -5.57 23.26
N VAL A 168 5.58 -4.56 22.77
CA VAL A 168 4.46 -3.91 23.46
C VAL A 168 3.23 -4.82 23.42
N TRP A 169 2.69 -5.16 24.60
CA TRP A 169 1.36 -5.79 24.71
C TRP A 169 0.25 -4.75 24.79
N GLN A 170 -0.99 -5.18 24.52
CA GLN A 170 -2.18 -4.34 24.54
C GLN A 170 -2.04 -3.10 23.62
N VAL A 171 -1.40 -3.27 22.47
CA VAL A 171 -1.22 -2.18 21.51
C VAL A 171 -2.58 -1.65 21.07
N ASN A 172 -2.72 -0.33 21.10
CA ASN A 172 -3.89 0.37 20.58
C ASN A 172 -3.54 1.45 19.57
N SER A 173 -2.26 1.83 19.47
CA SER A 173 -1.83 2.92 18.61
C SER A 173 -0.43 2.72 18.04
N MET A 174 -0.23 3.18 16.81
CA MET A 174 1.08 3.28 16.17
C MET A 174 1.16 4.62 15.44
N ARG A 175 2.22 5.39 15.71
CA ARG A 175 2.46 6.68 15.02
C ARG A 175 3.78 6.62 14.29
N PHE A 176 3.75 6.72 12.96
CA PHE A 176 4.96 6.72 12.12
C PHE A 176 5.43 8.15 11.83
N PHE A 177 6.74 8.37 11.90
CA PHE A 177 7.34 9.70 11.70
C PHE A 177 8.79 9.64 11.22
N GLY A 178 9.31 10.83 10.86
CA GLY A 178 10.62 11.04 10.26
C GLY A 178 10.58 10.89 8.74
N ASP A 179 11.52 11.55 8.06
CA ASP A 179 11.61 11.50 6.61
C ASP A 179 12.11 10.10 6.19
N GLY A 180 11.19 9.25 5.75
CA GLY A 180 11.45 7.94 5.19
C GLY A 180 10.92 7.85 3.76
N ALA A 181 11.56 7.04 2.93
CA ALA A 181 10.98 6.68 1.64
C ALA A 181 9.64 5.97 1.89
N ILE A 182 8.63 6.33 1.10
CA ILE A 182 7.37 5.57 1.03
C ILE A 182 7.76 4.12 0.71
N LEU A 183 7.16 3.15 1.41
CA LEU A 183 7.33 1.72 1.09
C LEU A 183 6.73 1.41 -0.29
N HIS A 184 7.40 1.84 -1.35
CA HIS A 184 7.13 1.41 -2.70
C HIS A 184 7.84 0.08 -2.87
N ASN A 185 7.10 -1.02 -2.72
CA ASN A 185 7.58 -2.33 -3.15
C ASN A 185 7.85 -2.24 -4.66
N GLU A 186 9.11 -2.05 -5.04
CA GLU A 186 9.59 -2.06 -6.41
C GLU A 186 9.46 -3.46 -7.01
N LYS A 187 8.23 -3.83 -7.39
CA LYS A 187 7.97 -4.88 -8.37
C LYS A 187 7.01 -4.34 -9.43
N HIS A 188 7.64 -3.63 -10.38
CA HIS A 188 7.18 -3.29 -11.73
C HIS A 188 5.93 -2.43 -11.90
N TRP A 189 6.09 -1.12 -12.16
CA TRP A 189 5.29 -0.38 -13.14
C TRP A 189 6.10 0.78 -13.74
N TRP A 190 6.01 0.96 -15.05
CA TRP A 190 6.73 1.96 -15.84
C TRP A 190 6.41 3.39 -15.39
N ASN A 191 7.42 4.27 -15.30
CA ASN A 191 7.19 5.70 -15.07
C ASN A 191 6.50 6.35 -16.30
N MET A 192 5.83 7.49 -16.10
CA MET A 192 5.05 8.18 -17.14
C MET A 192 5.92 8.53 -18.37
N GLU A 193 7.22 8.76 -18.16
CA GLU A 193 8.20 8.92 -19.24
C GLU A 193 8.36 7.66 -20.08
N THR A 194 8.44 6.46 -19.49
CA THR A 194 8.58 5.25 -20.28
C THR A 194 7.28 4.89 -21.03
N ILE A 195 6.12 5.22 -20.44
CA ILE A 195 4.82 5.10 -21.13
C ILE A 195 4.76 6.08 -22.31
N LEU A 196 5.19 7.34 -22.12
CA LEU A 196 5.27 8.35 -23.17
C LEU A 196 6.25 7.94 -24.27
N LEU A 197 7.43 7.43 -23.91
CA LEU A 197 8.42 6.94 -24.87
C LEU A 197 7.90 5.76 -25.69
N ALA A 198 7.21 4.81 -25.05
CA ALA A 198 6.58 3.69 -25.75
C ALA A 198 5.47 4.15 -26.70
N ALA A 199 4.64 5.11 -26.28
CA ALA A 199 3.59 5.69 -27.12
C ALA A 199 4.16 6.47 -28.33
N VAL A 200 5.23 7.25 -28.12
CA VAL A 200 5.93 7.98 -29.20
C VAL A 200 6.57 7.01 -30.18
N ALA A 201 7.22 5.94 -29.69
CA ALA A 201 7.80 4.92 -30.56
C ALA A 201 6.74 4.22 -31.42
N ALA A 202 5.57 3.88 -30.85
CA ALA A 202 4.46 3.29 -31.59
C ALA A 202 3.91 4.24 -32.66
N ALA A 203 3.78 5.53 -32.37
CA ALA A 203 3.32 6.53 -33.32
C ALA A 203 4.29 6.71 -34.51
N ILE A 204 5.61 6.67 -34.26
CA ILE A 204 6.63 6.76 -35.31
C ILE A 204 6.56 5.54 -36.24
N VAL A 205 6.39 4.33 -35.68
CA VAL A 205 6.26 3.10 -36.47
C VAL A 205 5.01 3.13 -37.34
N LEU A 206 3.86 3.55 -36.79
CA LEU A 206 2.62 3.68 -37.55
C LEU A 206 2.73 4.71 -38.68
N LEU A 207 3.40 5.84 -38.43
CA LEU A 207 3.64 6.87 -39.45
C LEU A 207 4.55 6.35 -40.57
N ALA A 208 5.60 5.60 -40.23
CA ALA A 208 6.49 4.99 -41.21
C ALA A 208 5.76 3.96 -42.09
N VAL A 209 4.93 3.10 -41.50
CA VAL A 209 4.09 2.13 -42.22
C VAL A 209 3.09 2.85 -43.13
N PHE A 210 2.43 3.91 -42.66
CA PHE A 210 1.50 4.69 -43.46
C PHE A 210 2.18 5.34 -44.68
N LEU A 211 3.36 5.94 -44.48
CA LEU A 211 4.13 6.53 -45.57
C LEU A 211 4.61 5.49 -46.59
N PHE A 212 5.03 4.31 -46.12
CA PHE A 212 5.41 3.19 -46.99
C PHE A 212 4.24 2.71 -47.85
N LEU A 213 3.07 2.47 -47.23
CA LEU A 213 1.85 2.06 -47.94
C LEU A 213 1.33 3.14 -48.91
N SER A 214 1.42 4.42 -48.53
CA SER A 214 1.07 5.56 -49.39
C SER A 214 1.96 5.64 -50.64
N ARG A 215 3.24 5.26 -50.51
CA ARG A 215 4.19 5.22 -51.62
C ARG A 215 3.97 4.01 -52.53
N ALA A 216 3.62 2.84 -51.96
CA ALA A 216 3.29 1.63 -52.71
C ALA A 216 1.99 1.76 -53.53
N ARG A 217 1.07 2.64 -53.13
CA ARG A 217 -0.20 2.90 -53.86
C ARG A 217 -0.03 3.83 -55.07
N LYS A 218 1.14 4.44 -55.26
CA LYS A 218 1.46 5.38 -56.34
C LYS A 218 2.32 4.77 -57.47
N SER A 219 2.65 3.48 -57.40
CA SER A 219 3.21 2.68 -58.51
C SER A 219 2.13 1.79 -59.10
#